data_AF-A0A645GVE9-F1
#
_entry.id   AF-A0A645GVE9-F1
#
_cell.length_a   1.000
_cell.length_b   1.000
_cell.length_c   1.000
_cell.angle_alpha   90.00
_cell.angle_beta   90.00
_cell.angle_gamma   90.00
#
_symmetry.space_group_name_H-M   'P 1'
#
loop_
_entity.id
_entity.type
_entity.pdbx_description
1 polymer ?
#
loop_
_entity_poly.entity_id
_entity_poly.type
_entity_poly.pdbx_seq_one_letter_code
_entity_poly.pdbx_strand_id
1 'polypeptide(L)' 'MDVRAKAITEEMKIAAVMAIADLIDEKDLRADYVVADAFDPRVAPAVAAAVAKVAIETGVARVNVDPEVVRANTMKRVGR' A
#
# COMPACT_ATOMS: atom_id res chain seq x y z
N MET A 1 -11.26 -1.41 1.46
CA MET A 1 -12.26 -2.45 1.16
C MET A 1 -12.01 -3.74 1.94
N ASP A 2 -10.77 -4.25 1.96
CA ASP A 2 -10.43 -5.58 2.51
C ASP A 2 -10.45 -5.68 4.05
N VAL A 3 -9.92 -4.70 4.78
CA VAL A 3 -9.93 -4.67 6.27
C VAL A 3 -11.14 -3.95 6.88
N ARG A 4 -12.03 -3.41 6.03
CA ARG A 4 -13.22 -2.62 6.43
C ARG A 4 -12.92 -1.52 7.47
N ALA A 5 -11.82 -0.77 7.28
CA ALA A 5 -11.44 0.36 8.15
C ALA A 5 -12.59 1.36 8.34
N LYS A 6 -12.69 1.95 9.54
CA LYS A 6 -13.73 2.94 9.89
C LYS A 6 -13.47 4.32 9.28
N ALA A 7 -12.19 4.67 9.10
CA ALA A 7 -11.74 5.93 8.57
C ALA A 7 -10.39 5.74 7.85
N ILE A 8 -9.96 6.79 7.14
CA ILE A 8 -8.59 6.92 6.64
C ILE A 8 -7.87 7.86 7.60
N THR A 9 -6.84 7.37 8.31
CA THR A 9 -6.09 8.16 9.29
C THR A 9 -4.81 8.75 8.68
N GLU A 10 -4.14 9.64 9.41
CA GLU A 10 -2.86 10.21 8.96
C GLU A 10 -1.76 9.14 8.91
N GLU A 11 -1.73 8.20 9.86
CA GLU A 11 -0.80 7.07 9.87
C GLU A 11 -0.97 6.21 8.61
N MET A 12 -2.22 6.01 8.16
CA MET A 12 -2.50 5.29 6.92
C MET A 12 -1.98 6.04 5.70
N LYS A 13 -2.06 7.37 5.67
CA LYS A 13 -1.50 8.19 4.57
C LYS A 13 0.02 8.09 4.54
N ILE A 14 0.67 8.20 5.71
CA ILE A 14 2.12 8.05 5.84
C ILE A 14 2.54 6.66 5.35
N ALA A 15 1.84 5.61 5.78
CA ALA A 15 2.12 4.25 5.34
C ALA A 15 1.99 4.06 3.82
N ALA A 16 0.99 4.71 3.21
CA ALA A 16 0.83 4.69 1.75
C ALA A 16 2.01 5.36 1.04
N VAL A 17 2.46 6.52 1.52
CA VAL A 17 3.59 7.25 0.95
C VAL A 17 4.89 6.44 1.09
N MET A 18 5.15 5.89 2.28
CA MET A 18 6.33 5.05 2.51
C MET A 18 6.33 3.81 1.61
N ALA A 19 5.17 3.15 1.44
CA ALA A 19 5.05 2.00 0.55
C ALA A 19 5.31 2.33 -0.92
N ILE A 20 5.02 3.56 -1.37
CA ILE A 20 5.35 4.01 -2.73
C ILE A 20 6.84 4.31 -2.84
N ALA A 21 7.42 4.98 -1.84
CA ALA A 21 8.84 5.32 -1.82
C ALA A 21 9.72 4.06 -1.83
N ASP A 22 9.37 3.06 -1.03
CA ASP A 22 10.11 1.80 -0.89
C ASP A 22 10.08 0.92 -2.16
N LEU A 23 9.27 1.26 -3.18
CA LEU A 23 9.27 0.54 -4.47
C LEU A 23 10.43 0.93 -5.39
N ILE A 24 11.08 2.06 -5.13
CA ILE A 24 12.24 2.51 -5.88
C ILE A 24 13.48 2.19 -5.06
N ASP A 25 14.38 1.41 -5.64
CA ASP A 25 15.68 1.14 -5.02
C ASP A 25 16.50 2.44 -5.02
N GLU A 26 17.26 2.70 -3.95
CA GLU A 26 18.10 3.90 -3.84
C GLU A 26 19.05 4.06 -5.03
N LYS A 27 19.52 2.93 -5.60
CA LYS A 27 20.40 2.94 -6.78
C LYS A 27 19.70 3.38 -8.07
N ASP A 28 18.38 3.27 -8.12
CA ASP A 28 17.55 3.60 -9.28
C ASP A 28 17.04 5.05 -9.22
N LEU A 29 17.28 5.76 -8.11
CA LEU A 29 16.94 7.17 -7.93
C LEU A 29 17.77 8.06 -8.87
N ARG A 30 17.08 8.93 -9.58
CA ARG A 30 17.68 9.96 -10.45
C ARG A 30 16.79 11.20 -10.46
N ALA A 31 17.33 12.32 -10.92
CA ALA A 31 16.64 13.62 -10.87
C ALA A 31 15.27 13.60 -11.58
N ASP A 32 15.11 12.75 -12.59
CA ASP A 32 13.89 12.52 -13.38
C ASP A 32 13.07 11.29 -12.92
N TYR A 33 13.48 10.59 -11.86
CA TYR A 33 12.82 9.38 -11.34
C TYR A 33 12.94 9.32 -9.82
N VAL A 34 12.06 10.09 -9.18
CA VAL A 34 11.95 10.22 -7.72
C VAL A 34 10.65 9.62 -7.17
N VAL A 35 9.74 9.19 -8.06
CA VAL A 35 8.45 8.57 -7.73
C VAL A 35 8.19 7.43 -8.71
N ALA A 36 7.57 6.35 -8.22
CA ALA A 36 7.21 5.21 -9.05
C ALA A 36 6.24 5.65 -10.16
N ASP A 37 6.26 4.93 -11.29
CA ASP A 37 5.34 5.19 -12.39
C ASP A 37 3.88 5.01 -11.93
N ALA A 38 3.00 5.89 -12.38
CA ALA A 38 1.59 5.88 -11.98
C ALA A 38 0.84 4.59 -12.39
N PHE A 39 1.35 3.88 -13.40
CA PHE A 39 0.82 2.61 -13.89
C PHE A 39 1.66 1.41 -13.47
N ASP A 40 2.66 1.57 -12.60
CA ASP A 40 3.42 0.44 -12.09
C ASP A 40 2.49 -0.52 -11.33
N PRO A 41 2.30 -1.77 -11.81
CA PRO A 41 1.35 -2.71 -11.23
C PRO A 41 1.72 -3.14 -9.81
N ARG A 42 2.94 -2.83 -9.34
CA ARG A 42 3.41 -3.10 -7.98
C ARG A 42 2.91 -2.07 -6.97
N VAL A 43 2.57 -0.85 -7.40
CA VAL A 43 2.17 0.27 -6.53
C VAL A 43 0.91 -0.06 -5.75
N ALA A 44 -0.19 -0.37 -6.45
CA ALA A 44 -1.47 -0.61 -5.79
C ALA A 44 -1.44 -1.76 -4.77
N PRO A 45 -0.85 -2.95 -5.07
CA PRO A 45 -0.71 -4.02 -4.09
C PRO A 45 0.15 -3.65 -2.87
N ALA A 46 1.27 -2.95 -3.07
CA ALA A 46 2.15 -2.52 -1.99
C ALA A 46 1.44 -1.55 -1.03
N VAL A 47 0.80 -0.52 -1.59
CA VAL A 47 0.02 0.46 -0.81
C VAL A 47 -1.13 -0.21 -0.06
N ALA A 48 -1.89 -1.09 -0.72
CA ALA A 48 -3.02 -1.76 -0.09
C ALA A 48 -2.60 -2.60 1.12
N ALA A 49 -1.48 -3.31 1.03
CA ALA A 49 -0.94 -4.10 2.14
C ALA A 49 -0.46 -3.23 3.30
N ALA A 50 0.33 -2.18 3.01
CA ALA A 50 0.86 -1.28 4.03
C ALA A 50 -0.24 -0.55 4.79
N VAL A 51 -1.24 -0.02 4.07
CA VAL A 51 -2.40 0.66 4.66
C VAL A 51 -3.25 -0.31 5.48
N ALA A 52 -3.45 -1.54 4.99
CA ALA A 52 -4.18 -2.58 5.73
C ALA A 52 -3.48 -2.94 7.05
N LYS A 53 -2.16 -3.11 7.03
CA LYS A 53 -1.34 -3.38 8.22
C LYS A 53 -1.54 -2.30 9.29
N VAL A 54 -1.34 -1.03 8.92
CA VAL A 54 -1.50 0.09 9.86
C VAL A 54 -2.93 0.21 10.38
N ALA A 55 -3.94 0.00 9.52
CA ALA A 55 -5.33 0.02 9.95
C ALA A 55 -5.63 -1.07 11.00
N ILE A 56 -5.01 -2.25 10.88
CA ILE A 56 -5.15 -3.35 11.85
C ILE A 56 -4.42 -3.01 13.15
N GLU A 57 -3.16 -2.58 13.07
CA GLU A 57 -2.33 -2.26 14.23
C GLU A 57 -2.90 -1.10 15.08
N THR A 58 -3.53 -0.12 14.43
CA THR A 58 -4.15 1.04 15.10
C THR A 58 -5.60 0.79 15.56
N GLY A 59 -6.16 -0.39 15.32
CA GLY A 59 -7.53 -0.74 15.70
C GLY A 59 -8.64 -0.03 14.91
N VAL A 60 -8.28 0.63 13.81
CA VAL A 60 -9.24 1.31 12.91
C VAL A 60 -9.93 0.29 11.99
N ALA A 61 -9.28 -0.85 11.72
CA ALA A 61 -9.83 -1.98 10.99
C ALA A 61 -10.98 -2.66 11.75
N ARG A 62 -11.97 -3.15 11.00
CA ARG A 62 -13.04 -4.01 11.55
C ARG A 62 -12.83 -5.48 11.23
N VAL A 63 -11.94 -5.78 10.29
CA VAL A 63 -11.59 -7.14 9.87
C VAL A 63 -10.08 -7.27 9.90
N ASN A 64 -9.60 -8.26 10.64
CA ASN A 64 -8.20 -8.63 10.66
C ASN A 64 -7.96 -9.66 9.54
N VAL A 65 -7.19 -9.26 8.55
CA VAL A 65 -6.72 -10.11 7.46
C VAL A 65 -5.23 -9.87 7.32
N ASP A 66 -4.48 -10.93 7.01
CA ASP A 66 -3.06 -10.81 6.76
C ASP A 66 -2.80 -9.79 5.62
N PRO A 67 -1.96 -8.75 5.84
CA PRO A 67 -1.57 -7.80 4.81
C PRO A 67 -1.10 -8.45 3.50
N GLU A 68 -0.45 -9.62 3.55
CA GLU A 68 -0.01 -10.33 2.34
C GLU A 68 -1.18 -10.89 1.52
N VAL A 69 -2.28 -11.28 2.18
CA VAL A 69 -3.52 -11.66 1.50
C VAL A 69 -4.13 -10.44 0.81
N VAL A 70 -4.08 -9.26 1.45
CA VAL A 70 -4.54 -7.99 0.85
C VAL A 70 -3.71 -7.65 -0.39
N ARG A 71 -2.38 -7.81 -0.31
CA ARG A 71 -1.46 -7.64 -1.46
C ARG A 71 -1.85 -8.54 -2.62
N ALA A 72 -1.96 -9.84 -2.36
CA ALA A 72 -2.30 -10.84 -3.37
C ALA A 72 -3.67 -10.59 -4.02
N ASN A 73 -4.67 -10.21 -3.23
CA ASN A 73 -6.00 -9.87 -3.74
C ASN A 73 -5.98 -8.63 -4.63
N THR A 74 -5.21 -7.61 -4.23
CA THR A 74 -5.07 -6.39 -5.01
C THR A 74 -4.35 -6.66 -6.33
N MET A 75 -3.31 -7.48 -6.32
CA MET A 75 -2.58 -7.86 -7.54
C MET A 75 -3.49 -8.54 -8.56
N LYS A 76 -4.40 -9.42 -8.12
CA LYS A 76 -5.42 -10.05 -8.98
C LYS A 76 -6.43 -9.04 -9.57
N ARG A 77 -6.63 -7.88 -8.94
CA ARG A 77 -7.56 -6.82 -9.40
C ARG A 77 -6.90 -5.87 -10.39
N VAL A 78 -5.60 -5.58 -10.23
CA VAL A 78 -4.87 -4.66 -11.10
C VAL A 78 -4.68 -5.23 -12.51
N GLY A 79 -4.53 -6.56 -12.63
CA GLY A 79 -4.41 -7.23 -13.93
C GLY A 79 -5.74 -7.55 -14.64
N ARG A 80 -6.86 -7.00 -14.17
CA ARG A 80 -8.21 -7.22 -14.71
C ARG A 80 -8.67 -6.03 -15.54
#